data_AF-A0A956MUK1-F1
#
_entry.id   AF-A0A956MUK1-F1
#
_cell.length_a   1.000
_cell.length_b   1.000
_cell.length_c   1.000
_cell.angle_alpha   90.00
_cell.angle_beta   90.00
_cell.angle_gamma   90.00
#
_symmetry.space_group_name_H-M   'P 1'
#
loop_
_entity.id
_entity.type
_entity.pdbx_description
1 polymer ?
#
loop_
_entity_poly.entity_id
_entity_poly.type
_entity_poly.pdbx_seq_one_letter_code
_entity_poly.pdbx_strand_id
1 'polypeptide(L)'
;MKSKHDLLAPYWAAGLIALCLTGLSTVWFDFGAFWKGYVLDMTGPAWNYILFRGLNTAKSQNVWFRFFTPIRTLILFLFVCFGIECAQYFELYESTFDPWDYLAYVSLLIPLFLMDVWLSEDKE
;
A
#
# COMPACT_ATOMS: atom_id res chain seq x y z
N MET A 1 -0.53 30.15 -0.58
CA MET A 1 -1.28 29.20 -1.42
C MET A 1 -1.11 27.82 -0.82
N LYS A 2 -2.18 27.05 -0.54
CA LYS A 2 -2.03 25.66 -0.07
C LYS A 2 -1.40 24.82 -1.17
N SER A 3 -0.46 23.95 -0.83
CA SER A 3 0.13 23.01 -1.78
C SER A 3 -0.94 22.03 -2.27
N LYS A 4 -0.89 21.56 -3.53
CA LYS A 4 -1.79 20.51 -4.05
C LYS A 4 -1.78 19.28 -3.14
N HIS A 5 -0.63 18.96 -2.58
CA HIS A 5 -0.47 17.92 -1.56
C HIS A 5 -1.37 18.13 -0.34
N ASP A 6 -1.44 19.35 0.20
CA ASP A 6 -2.25 19.66 1.39
C ASP A 6 -3.75 19.55 1.11
N LEU A 7 -4.16 19.79 -0.14
CA LEU A 7 -5.55 19.63 -0.59
C LEU A 7 -5.92 18.16 -0.77
N LEU A 8 -4.96 17.34 -1.20
CA LEU A 8 -5.17 15.91 -1.43
C LEU A 8 -5.01 15.05 -0.16
N ALA A 9 -4.31 15.56 0.86
CA ALA A 9 -4.04 14.82 2.09
C ALA A 9 -5.29 14.24 2.79
N PRO A 10 -6.44 14.92 2.86
CA PRO A 10 -7.66 14.34 3.43
C PRO A 10 -8.18 13.13 2.63
N TYR A 11 -8.05 13.14 1.29
CA TYR A 11 -8.48 12.02 0.45
C TYR A 11 -7.56 10.81 0.61
N TRP A 12 -6.26 11.04 0.70
CA TRP A 12 -5.29 9.99 1.02
C TRP A 12 -5.51 9.41 2.42
N ALA A 13 -5.85 10.25 3.40
CA ALA A 13 -6.20 9.79 4.74
C ALA A 13 -7.50 8.96 4.74
N ALA A 14 -8.51 9.37 3.98
CA ALA A 14 -9.74 8.58 3.81
C ALA A 14 -9.46 7.23 3.13
N GLY A 15 -8.63 7.22 2.08
CA GLY A 15 -8.19 5.99 1.41
C GLY A 15 -7.42 5.06 2.35
N LEU A 16 -6.51 5.60 3.17
CA LEU A 16 -5.78 4.85 4.19
C LEU A 16 -6.74 4.15 5.17
N ILE A 17 -7.75 4.88 5.66
CA ILE A 17 -8.75 4.34 6.60
C ILE A 17 -9.61 3.28 5.90
N ALA A 18 -10.05 3.53 4.66
CA ALA A 18 -10.83 2.56 3.91
C ALA A 18 -10.06 1.25 3.69
N LEU A 19 -8.82 1.33 3.23
CA LEU A 19 -7.96 0.15 3.02
C LEU A 19 -7.66 -0.58 4.33
N CYS A 20 -7.37 0.15 5.41
CA CYS A 20 -7.21 -0.40 6.76
C CYS A 20 -8.43 -1.21 7.18
N LEU A 21 -9.61 -0.59 7.13
CA LEU A 21 -10.85 -1.22 7.56
C LEU A 21 -11.21 -2.40 6.67
N THR A 22 -11.01 -2.30 5.36
CA THR A 22 -11.24 -3.41 4.43
C THR A 22 -10.29 -4.57 4.70
N GLY A 23 -8.99 -4.32 4.87
CA GLY A 23 -8.01 -5.35 5.20
C GLY A 23 -8.34 -6.04 6.53
N LEU A 24 -8.59 -5.27 7.59
CA LEU A 24 -8.94 -5.84 8.89
C LEU A 24 -10.31 -6.54 8.88
N SER A 25 -11.25 -6.09 8.04
CA SER A 25 -12.57 -6.71 7.93
C SER A 25 -12.54 -8.17 7.46
N THR A 26 -11.44 -8.62 6.86
CA THR A 26 -11.17 -10.03 6.55
C THR A 26 -11.13 -10.94 7.78
N VAL A 27 -10.85 -10.38 8.96
CA VAL A 27 -10.82 -11.12 10.23
C VAL A 27 -12.23 -11.41 10.75
N TRP A 28 -13.16 -10.46 10.61
CA TRP A 28 -14.51 -10.57 11.18
C TRP A 28 -15.56 -11.09 10.20
N PHE A 29 -15.38 -10.84 8.90
CA PHE A 29 -16.35 -11.20 7.88
C PHE A 29 -15.79 -12.26 6.94
N ASP A 30 -16.59 -13.29 6.69
CA ASP A 30 -16.27 -14.35 5.74
C ASP A 30 -17.11 -14.21 4.48
N PHE A 31 -16.55 -13.53 3.47
CA PHE A 31 -17.14 -13.43 2.14
C PHE A 31 -16.58 -14.48 1.15
N GLY A 32 -15.95 -15.55 1.67
CA GLY A 32 -15.41 -16.66 0.89
C GLY A 32 -13.89 -16.63 0.72
N ALA A 33 -13.38 -17.61 -0.04
CA ALA A 33 -11.94 -17.88 -0.17
C ALA A 33 -11.14 -16.69 -0.70
N PHE A 34 -11.66 -15.96 -1.68
CA PHE A 34 -11.00 -14.76 -2.22
C PHE A 34 -10.84 -13.66 -1.16
N TRP A 35 -11.86 -13.46 -0.33
CA TRP A 35 -11.86 -12.42 0.69
C TRP A 35 -10.84 -12.69 1.79
N LYS A 36 -10.73 -13.95 2.24
CA LYS A 36 -9.77 -14.35 3.26
C LYS A 36 -8.35 -14.51 2.74
N GLY A 37 -8.21 -14.94 1.49
CA GLY A 37 -6.91 -15.10 0.83
C GLY A 37 -6.32 -13.75 0.46
N TYR A 38 -6.96 -13.02 -0.46
CA TYR A 38 -6.25 -11.95 -1.18
C TYR A 38 -6.56 -10.53 -0.70
N VAL A 39 -7.68 -10.26 0.00
CA VAL A 39 -8.06 -8.87 0.29
C VAL A 39 -7.09 -8.19 1.25
N LEU A 40 -6.58 -8.93 2.25
CA LEU A 40 -5.54 -8.41 3.13
C LEU A 40 -4.23 -8.20 2.36
N ASP A 41 -3.90 -9.08 1.42
CA ASP A 41 -2.73 -8.92 0.55
C ASP A 41 -2.88 -7.74 -0.41
N MET A 42 -4.06 -7.47 -0.96
CA MET A 42 -4.27 -6.29 -1.80
C MET A 42 -4.16 -5.00 -0.98
N THR A 43 -4.84 -4.94 0.16
CA THR A 43 -4.94 -3.73 0.98
C THR A 43 -3.67 -3.47 1.81
N GLY A 44 -2.92 -4.52 2.15
CA GLY A 44 -1.76 -4.56 3.03
C GLY A 44 -0.54 -3.74 2.56
N PRO A 45 -0.08 -3.84 1.32
CA PRO A 45 0.94 -2.96 0.77
C PRO A 45 0.38 -1.58 0.43
N ALA A 46 -0.89 -1.53 0.01
CA ALA A 46 -1.56 -0.31 -0.45
C ALA A 46 -1.70 0.77 0.65
N TRP A 47 -2.24 0.44 1.83
CA TRP A 47 -2.30 1.37 2.95
C TRP A 47 -0.91 1.72 3.52
N ASN A 48 0.03 0.77 3.53
CA ASN A 48 1.40 1.01 3.97
C ASN A 48 2.11 1.98 3.01
N TYR A 49 1.89 1.87 1.70
CA TYR A 49 2.41 2.82 0.72
C TYR A 49 1.98 4.26 1.05
N ILE A 50 0.68 4.48 1.30
CA ILE A 50 0.13 5.80 1.66
C ILE A 50 0.78 6.34 2.95
N LEU A 51 0.96 5.47 3.94
CA LEU A 51 1.52 5.82 5.25
C LEU A 51 3.01 6.17 5.17
N PHE A 52 3.82 5.35 4.49
CA PHE A 52 5.26 5.57 4.33
C PHE A 52 5.58 6.78 3.44
N ARG A 53 4.73 7.05 2.44
CA ARG A 53 4.83 8.27 1.63
C ARG A 53 4.40 9.53 2.38
N GLY A 54 3.68 9.39 3.49
CA GLY A 54 3.12 10.52 4.23
C GLY A 54 2.07 11.29 3.45
N LEU A 55 1.35 10.63 2.53
CA LEU A 55 0.33 11.29 1.70
C LEU A 55 -0.87 11.76 2.52
N ASN A 56 -1.09 11.16 3.69
CA ASN A 56 -2.17 11.47 4.62
C ASN A 56 -1.90 12.72 5.49
N THR A 57 -0.76 13.40 5.37
CA THR A 57 -0.41 14.54 6.23
C THR A 57 0.00 15.78 5.44
N ALA A 58 -0.52 16.94 5.84
CA ALA A 58 -0.08 18.23 5.28
C ALA A 58 1.36 18.63 5.70
N LYS A 59 1.99 17.89 6.62
CA LYS A 59 3.38 18.14 7.06
C LYS A 59 4.40 17.30 6.28
N SER A 60 4.33 17.28 4.95
CA SER A 60 5.19 16.42 4.11
C SER A 60 6.68 16.81 4.06
N GLN A 61 7.10 17.83 4.82
CA GLN A 61 8.50 18.28 4.86
C GLN A 61 9.36 17.64 5.96
N ASN A 62 8.91 16.56 6.61
CA ASN A 62 9.78 15.81 7.54
C ASN A 62 10.85 15.01 6.78
N VAL A 63 12.06 14.93 7.37
CA VAL A 63 13.23 14.21 6.80
C VAL A 63 12.89 12.76 6.45
N TRP A 64 12.02 12.11 7.24
CA TRP A 64 11.52 10.76 7.00
C TRP A 64 10.87 10.60 5.62
N PHE A 65 9.90 11.47 5.27
CA PHE A 65 9.15 11.37 4.01
C PHE A 65 9.96 11.81 2.77
N ARG A 66 11.09 12.51 2.97
CA ARG A 66 12.04 12.81 1.87
C ARG A 66 12.79 11.58 1.38
N PHE A 67 12.99 10.59 2.25
CA PHE A 67 13.63 9.34 1.86
C PHE A 67 12.69 8.48 1.01
N PHE A 68 11.41 8.40 1.42
CA PHE A 68 10.34 7.65 0.78
C PHE A 68 9.78 8.40 -0.44
N THR A 69 10.53 8.44 -1.53
CA THR A 69 10.01 8.90 -2.83
C THR A 69 9.07 7.84 -3.42
N PRO A 70 8.13 8.20 -4.33
CA PRO A 70 7.17 7.24 -4.91
C PRO A 70 7.83 5.96 -5.41
N ILE A 71 8.89 6.11 -6.21
CA ILE A 71 9.63 4.99 -6.81
C ILE A 71 10.33 4.14 -5.74
N ARG A 72 11.00 4.76 -4.75
CA ARG A 72 11.68 4.02 -3.68
C ARG A 72 10.70 3.24 -2.82
N THR A 73 9.56 3.85 -2.50
CA THR A 73 8.51 3.20 -1.72
C THR A 73 7.91 2.03 -2.50
N LEU A 74 7.60 2.22 -3.79
CA LEU A 74 7.13 1.13 -4.64
C LEU A 74 8.13 -0.04 -4.65
N ILE A 75 9.39 0.22 -4.97
CA ILE A 75 10.44 -0.81 -5.03
C ILE A 75 10.56 -1.54 -3.69
N LEU A 76 10.59 -0.80 -2.57
CA LEU A 76 10.66 -1.40 -1.24
C LEU A 76 9.49 -2.37 -1.01
N PHE A 77 8.26 -1.96 -1.30
CA PHE A 77 7.10 -2.84 -1.10
C PHE A 77 7.07 -4.02 -2.07
N LEU A 78 7.49 -3.86 -3.32
CA LEU A 78 7.64 -4.99 -4.24
C LEU A 78 8.64 -6.03 -3.71
N PHE A 79 9.78 -5.58 -3.20
CA PHE A 79 10.77 -6.48 -2.58
C PHE A 79 10.27 -7.12 -1.30
N VAL A 80 9.53 -6.39 -0.45
CA VAL A 80 8.93 -6.94 0.77
C VAL A 80 7.90 -8.01 0.42
N CYS A 81 6.96 -7.71 -0.48
CA CYS A 81 5.95 -8.66 -0.95
C CYS A 81 6.59 -9.90 -1.58
N PHE A 82 7.57 -9.72 -2.47
CA PHE A 82 8.32 -10.84 -3.02
C PHE A 82 9.09 -11.64 -1.96
N GLY A 83 9.65 -10.97 -0.96
CA GLY A 83 10.33 -11.60 0.16
C GLY A 83 9.40 -12.44 1.03
N ILE A 84 8.16 -11.99 1.25
CA ILE A 84 7.11 -12.75 1.94
C ILE A 84 6.81 -14.03 1.14
N GLU A 85 6.54 -13.92 -0.16
CA GLU A 85 6.32 -15.07 -1.05
C GLU A 85 7.48 -16.08 -1.02
N CYS A 86 8.72 -15.60 -1.09
CA CYS A 86 9.89 -16.46 -0.94
C CYS A 86 9.91 -17.15 0.42
N ALA A 87 9.60 -16.43 1.51
CA ALA A 87 9.56 -17.01 2.84
C ALA A 87 8.47 -18.09 2.98
N GLN A 88 7.32 -17.90 2.35
CA GLN A 88 6.26 -18.91 2.28
C GLN A 88 6.69 -20.12 1.44
N TYR A 89 7.31 -19.88 0.27
CA TYR A 89 7.81 -20.94 -0.61
C TYR A 89 8.87 -21.83 0.08
N PHE A 90 9.70 -21.23 0.93
CA PHE A 90 10.68 -21.96 1.76
C PHE A 90 10.11 -22.46 3.09
N GLU A 91 8.81 -22.32 3.33
CA GLU A 91 8.12 -22.75 4.55
C GLU A 91 8.76 -22.19 5.84
N LEU A 92 9.28 -20.95 5.79
CA LEU A 92 9.94 -20.32 6.95
C LEU A 92 8.98 -20.01 8.11
N TYR A 93 7.67 -20.06 7.85
CA TYR A 93 6.60 -19.93 8.84
C TYR A 93 5.32 -20.62 8.35
N GLU A 94 4.38 -20.92 9.26
CA GLU A 94 3.10 -21.55 8.91
C GLU A 94 2.26 -20.64 8.01
N SER A 95 2.31 -20.93 6.70
CA SER A 95 1.61 -20.21 5.65
C SER A 95 1.50 -21.09 4.41
N THR A 96 0.56 -20.78 3.52
CA THR A 96 0.40 -21.48 2.24
C THR A 96 0.93 -20.58 1.15
N PHE A 97 1.93 -21.06 0.40
CA PHE A 97 2.40 -20.35 -0.77
C PHE A 97 1.34 -20.37 -1.88
N ASP A 98 0.94 -19.19 -2.35
CA ASP A 98 0.10 -19.03 -3.53
C ASP A 98 0.75 -18.01 -4.50
N PRO A 99 1.17 -18.43 -5.71
CA PRO A 99 1.77 -17.52 -6.67
C PRO A 99 0.87 -16.34 -7.10
N TRP A 100 -0.43 -16.40 -6.83
CA TRP A 100 -1.37 -15.30 -7.07
C TRP A 100 -1.33 -14.21 -5.99
N ASP A 101 -0.76 -14.47 -4.81
CA ASP A 101 -0.62 -13.49 -3.72
C ASP A 101 0.26 -12.31 -4.15
N TYR A 102 1.32 -12.57 -4.91
CA TYR A 102 2.12 -11.50 -5.52
C TYR A 102 1.31 -10.60 -6.46
N LEU A 103 0.41 -11.20 -7.25
CA LEU A 103 -0.47 -10.44 -8.14
C LEU A 103 -1.52 -9.65 -7.35
N ALA A 104 -2.02 -10.21 -6.23
CA ALA A 104 -2.88 -9.50 -5.30
C ALA A 104 -2.17 -8.28 -4.71
N TYR A 105 -0.92 -8.41 -4.23
CA TYR A 105 -0.12 -7.30 -3.72
C TYR A 105 -0.01 -6.13 -4.72
N VAL A 106 0.33 -6.43 -5.97
CA VAL A 106 0.56 -5.38 -6.99
C VAL A 106 -0.74 -4.77 -7.52
N SER A 107 -1.87 -5.48 -7.43
CA SER A 107 -3.15 -5.06 -8.01
C SER A 107 -3.67 -3.72 -7.48
N LEU A 108 -3.41 -3.38 -6.21
CA LEU A 108 -3.71 -2.07 -5.64
C LEU A 108 -2.48 -1.18 -5.49
N LEU A 109 -1.31 -1.76 -5.21
CA LEU A 109 -0.08 -1.01 -5.01
C LEU A 109 0.35 -0.23 -6.25
N ILE A 110 0.30 -0.84 -7.45
CA ILE A 110 0.71 -0.17 -8.70
C ILE A 110 -0.27 0.97 -9.05
N PRO A 111 -1.60 0.78 -9.06
CA PRO A 111 -2.52 1.90 -9.29
C PRO A 111 -2.35 3.05 -8.31
N LEU A 112 -2.13 2.77 -7.01
CA LEU A 112 -1.87 3.81 -6.00
C LEU A 112 -0.58 4.58 -6.27
N PHE A 113 0.48 3.88 -6.66
CA PHE A 113 1.74 4.51 -7.07
C PHE A 113 1.53 5.42 -8.28
N LEU A 114 0.82 4.96 -9.32
CA LEU A 114 0.54 5.76 -10.51
C LEU A 114 -0.28 7.00 -10.16
N MET A 115 -1.28 6.87 -9.28
CA MET A 115 -2.05 8.01 -8.77
C MET A 115 -1.18 9.00 -7.99
N ASP A 116 -0.28 8.52 -7.12
CA ASP A 116 0.64 9.39 -6.36
C ASP A 116 1.57 10.16 -7.29
N VAL A 117 2.17 9.50 -8.29
CA VAL A 117 3.03 10.16 -9.28
C VAL A 117 2.25 11.20 -10.08
N TRP A 118 1.12 10.81 -10.67
CA TRP A 118 0.31 11.68 -11.51
C TRP A 118 -0.19 12.93 -10.77
N LEU A 119 -0.61 12.77 -9.51
CA LEU A 119 -1.07 13.89 -8.68
C LEU A 119 0.07 14.73 -8.10
N SER A 120 1.31 14.25 -8.17
CA SER A 120 2.51 14.94 -7.68
C SER A 120 3.28 15.70 -8.75
N GLU A 121 3.11 15.39 -10.04
CA GLU A 121 3.84 15.98 -11.18
C GLU A 121 3.52 17.45 -11.49
N ASP A 122 2.51 18.04 -10.85
CA ASP A 122 2.16 19.46 -11.03
C ASP A 122 3.12 20.45 -10.32
N LYS A 123 4.38 20.06 -10.14
CA LYS A 123 5.45 20.89 -9.57
C LYS A 123 6.53 21.13 -10.62
N GLU A 124 6.16 21.75 -11.72
CA GLU A 124 7.08 22.56 -12.53
C GLU A 124 6.51 23.95 -12.73
#